data_AF-A0A673UIF6-F1
#
_entry.id   AF-A0A673UIF6-F1
#
_cell.length_a   1.000
_cell.length_b   1.000
_cell.length_c   1.000
_cell.angle_alpha   90.00
_cell.angle_beta   90.00
_cell.angle_gamma   90.00
#
_symmetry.space_group_name_H-M   'P 1'
#
loop_
_entity.id
_entity.type
_entity.pdbx_description
1 polymer ?
#
loop_
_entity_poly.entity_id
_entity_poly.type
_entity_poly.pdbx_seq_one_letter_code
_entity_poly.pdbx_strand_id
1 'polypeptide(L)'
;MATLRRLREVPRHLLVCEKSNFGHDKSRHRHLVETHYHNYRVSFLIPECGILSKELKNLVMETGPYYFVKNLPLHELITHEFINTFVKKGSCYALTYNTNIDEDNTVALLPNGKLILSLDKDTYEETGLQGRPSQYSGRKVMKFSAEESTMRSYFSSYGIQERQPRVSLSTASELQCPVLRSGELGGAPGAACSAPELLDWLGAVFSNAQLTNEPNNFISTYCCPQPSTVVAKAYLCAITGFIVPEKIHLLLEQLCRYFDEPKLAPWVTLSVQGFADSPVSWRENEHGFRKGGEHLYNFVIFNNQDYWLQMAVGANDDCPP
;
A
#
# COMPACT_ATOMS: atom_id res chain seq x y z
N MET A 1 2.77 2.26 -41.29
CA MET A 1 3.92 2.12 -40.35
C MET A 1 3.66 2.72 -38.95
N ALA A 2 2.92 3.82 -38.79
CA ALA A 2 2.62 4.40 -37.47
C ALA A 2 1.76 3.50 -36.55
N THR A 3 0.82 2.73 -37.12
CA THR A 3 -0.06 1.80 -36.40
C THR A 3 0.67 0.61 -35.77
N LEU A 4 1.71 0.08 -36.41
CA LEU A 4 2.52 -1.02 -35.86
C LEU A 4 3.47 -0.57 -34.73
N ARG A 5 3.82 0.73 -34.68
CA ARG A 5 4.66 1.29 -33.62
C ARG A 5 3.93 1.32 -32.28
N ARG A 6 2.66 1.76 -32.27
CA ARG A 6 1.81 1.77 -31.06
C ARG A 6 1.59 0.38 -30.45
N LEU A 7 1.65 -0.69 -31.26
CA LEU A 7 1.55 -2.07 -30.77
C LEU A 7 2.80 -2.56 -30.04
N ARG A 8 3.95 -1.90 -30.23
CA ARG A 8 5.22 -2.20 -29.56
C ARG A 8 5.59 -1.16 -28.50
N GLU A 9 4.81 -0.10 -28.35
CA GLU A 9 5.02 0.92 -27.34
C GLU A 9 4.71 0.36 -25.95
N VAL A 10 5.68 0.48 -25.05
CA VAL A 10 5.55 0.01 -23.67
C VAL A 10 4.69 1.01 -22.89
N PRO A 11 3.70 0.55 -22.11
CA PRO A 11 2.98 1.44 -21.21
C PRO A 11 3.96 2.13 -20.26
N ARG A 12 3.71 3.41 -19.95
CA ARG A 12 4.51 4.11 -18.95
C ARG A 12 4.33 3.41 -17.61
N HIS A 13 5.45 3.11 -16.97
CA HIS A 13 5.51 2.61 -15.61
C HIS A 13 6.75 3.23 -14.99
N LEU A 14 6.66 3.62 -13.73
CA LEU A 14 7.77 4.20 -12.99
C LEU A 14 8.00 3.36 -11.74
N LEU A 15 9.21 2.83 -11.61
CA LEU A 15 9.71 2.21 -10.40
C LEU A 15 10.82 3.09 -9.84
N VAL A 16 10.60 3.65 -8.65
CA VAL A 16 11.62 4.39 -7.91
C VAL A 16 12.16 3.47 -6.82
N CYS A 17 13.48 3.33 -6.75
CA CYS A 17 14.16 2.60 -5.69
C CYS A 17 15.10 3.56 -4.96
N GLU A 18 14.95 3.65 -3.64
CA GLU A 18 15.79 4.47 -2.77
C GLU A 18 16.39 3.63 -1.66
N LYS A 19 17.57 4.04 -1.18
CA LYS A 19 18.16 3.53 0.05
C LYS A 19 18.18 4.66 1.08
N SER A 20 17.81 4.35 2.31
CA SER A 20 17.95 5.26 3.45
C SER A 20 18.14 4.46 4.74
N ASN A 21 18.15 5.13 5.88
CA ASN A 21 18.31 4.56 7.21
C ASN A 21 17.20 5.08 8.14
N PHE A 22 16.68 4.23 9.04
CA PHE A 22 15.60 4.62 9.96
C PHE A 22 16.05 5.65 11.00
N GLY A 23 17.31 5.60 11.44
CA GLY A 23 17.88 6.54 12.41
C GLY A 23 18.36 7.86 11.82
N HIS A 24 18.28 8.05 10.50
CA HIS A 24 18.74 9.28 9.87
C HIS A 24 17.70 10.41 9.99
N ASP A 25 18.07 11.58 10.50
CA ASP A 25 17.13 12.69 10.79
C ASP A 25 16.30 13.16 9.58
N LYS A 26 16.84 13.05 8.36
CA LYS A 26 16.15 13.43 7.11
C LYS A 26 15.37 12.28 6.47
N SER A 27 15.31 11.12 7.14
CA SER A 27 14.59 9.95 6.65
C SER A 27 13.10 10.24 6.57
N ARG A 28 12.48 9.94 5.43
CA ARG A 28 11.06 10.28 5.16
C ARG A 28 10.12 9.08 5.24
N HIS A 29 10.60 7.92 5.70
CA HIS A 29 9.81 6.68 5.79
C HIS A 29 8.46 6.90 6.49
N ARG A 30 8.45 7.60 7.63
CA ARG A 30 7.23 7.91 8.38
C ARG A 30 6.28 8.80 7.58
N HIS A 31 6.80 9.89 7.02
CA HIS A 31 5.99 10.83 6.23
C HIS A 31 5.37 10.16 5.01
N LEU A 32 6.10 9.27 4.33
CA LEU A 32 5.61 8.53 3.17
C LEU A 32 4.44 7.62 3.52
N VAL A 33 4.54 6.85 4.62
CA VAL A 33 3.46 5.97 5.08
C VAL A 33 2.24 6.80 5.50
N GLU A 34 2.45 7.87 6.29
CA GLU A 34 1.35 8.71 6.78
C GLU A 34 0.65 9.54 5.69
N THR A 35 1.27 9.72 4.52
CA THR A 35 0.69 10.45 3.38
C THR A 35 0.16 9.54 2.27
N HIS A 36 0.13 8.22 2.51
CA HIS A 36 -0.55 7.24 1.67
C HIS A 36 -1.88 6.82 2.31
N TYR A 37 -2.97 7.50 1.92
CA TYR A 37 -4.21 7.50 2.69
C TYR A 37 -5.05 6.23 2.55
N HIS A 38 -5.12 5.63 1.36
CA HIS A 38 -6.02 4.53 1.06
C HIS A 38 -5.22 3.24 0.83
N ASN A 39 -5.22 2.34 1.81
CA ASN A 39 -4.45 1.09 1.76
C ASN A 39 -5.40 -0.12 1.72
N TYR A 40 -5.24 -0.97 0.72
CA TYR A 40 -6.09 -2.14 0.51
C TYR A 40 -5.45 -3.42 1.04
N ARG A 41 -4.19 -3.66 0.68
CA ARG A 41 -3.46 -4.88 1.02
C ARG A 41 -2.11 -4.53 1.64
N VAL A 42 -1.85 -5.08 2.81
CA VAL A 42 -0.56 -4.97 3.51
C VAL A 42 0.00 -6.38 3.66
N SER A 43 1.19 -6.64 3.13
CA SER A 43 1.82 -7.95 3.20
C SER A 43 3.25 -7.82 3.71
N PHE A 44 3.69 -8.77 4.53
CA PHE A 44 5.08 -8.81 5.00
C PHE A 44 5.61 -10.24 4.98
N LEU A 45 6.92 -10.35 4.75
CA LEU A 45 7.64 -11.63 4.72
C LEU A 45 8.85 -11.56 5.64
N ILE A 46 9.00 -12.57 6.47
CA ILE A 46 10.12 -12.74 7.40
C ILE A 46 10.80 -14.10 7.08
N PRO A 47 12.00 -14.11 6.46
CA PRO A 47 12.79 -15.32 6.27
C PRO A 47 13.25 -15.90 7.61
N GLU A 48 13.54 -17.20 7.64
CA GLU A 48 13.98 -17.93 8.85
C GLU A 48 13.06 -17.74 10.07
N CYS A 49 11.75 -17.60 9.83
CA CYS A 49 10.75 -17.40 10.87
C CYS A 49 9.69 -18.49 10.81
N GLY A 50 9.63 -19.32 11.86
CA GLY A 50 8.58 -20.33 12.03
C GLY A 50 7.40 -19.89 12.89
N ILE A 51 7.59 -18.91 13.77
CA ILE A 51 6.57 -18.43 14.71
C ILE A 51 6.69 -16.92 14.85
N LEU A 52 5.57 -16.22 14.64
CA LEU A 52 5.46 -14.78 14.81
C LEU A 52 5.42 -14.41 16.30
N SER A 53 6.04 -13.30 16.69
CA SER A 53 5.95 -12.78 18.07
C SER A 53 4.50 -12.46 18.44
N LYS A 54 4.16 -12.56 19.73
CA LYS A 54 2.80 -12.22 20.22
C LYS A 54 2.44 -10.77 19.92
N GLU A 55 3.38 -9.85 20.09
CA GLU A 55 3.21 -8.43 19.82
C GLU A 55 2.84 -8.17 18.36
N LEU A 56 3.60 -8.71 17.41
CA LEU A 56 3.33 -8.53 15.99
C LEU A 56 2.03 -9.24 15.58
N LYS A 57 1.73 -10.41 16.15
CA LYS A 57 0.46 -11.11 15.91
C LYS A 57 -0.74 -10.30 16.39
N ASN A 58 -0.67 -9.70 17.57
CA ASN A 58 -1.75 -8.84 18.08
C ASN A 58 -1.94 -7.63 17.18
N LEU A 59 -0.85 -6.97 16.78
CA LEU A 59 -0.92 -5.81 15.91
C LEU A 59 -1.56 -6.11 14.55
N VAL A 60 -1.28 -7.29 13.96
CA VAL A 60 -1.93 -7.76 12.74
C VAL A 60 -3.45 -7.91 12.93
N MET A 61 -3.88 -8.48 14.06
CA MET A 61 -5.31 -8.70 14.35
C MET A 61 -6.04 -7.39 14.72
N GLU A 62 -5.32 -6.37 15.18
CA GLU A 62 -5.84 -5.05 15.59
C GLU A 62 -5.73 -3.98 14.49
N THR A 63 -5.64 -4.40 13.22
CA THR A 63 -5.58 -3.48 12.07
C THR A 63 -6.95 -2.90 11.67
N GLY A 64 -8.05 -3.53 12.10
CA GLY A 64 -9.42 -3.04 11.92
C GLY A 64 -10.00 -2.36 13.18
N PRO A 65 -11.33 -2.17 13.23
CA PRO A 65 -12.30 -2.46 12.17
C PRO A 65 -12.32 -1.40 11.07
N TYR A 66 -13.08 -1.66 10.00
CA TYR A 66 -13.55 -0.64 9.06
C TYR A 66 -15.06 -0.78 8.84
N TYR A 67 -15.69 0.29 8.35
CA TYR A 67 -17.14 0.35 8.18
C TYR A 67 -17.54 0.41 6.71
N PHE A 68 -18.72 -0.14 6.42
CA PHE A 68 -19.34 -0.11 5.11
C PHE A 68 -20.79 0.36 5.23
N VAL A 69 -21.13 1.42 4.50
CA VAL A 69 -22.48 2.02 4.47
C VAL A 69 -22.98 2.00 3.04
N LYS A 70 -24.18 1.47 2.81
CA LYS A 70 -24.79 1.45 1.47
C LYS A 70 -25.58 2.73 1.24
N ASN A 71 -25.51 3.27 0.03
CA ASN A 71 -26.31 4.40 -0.43
C ASN A 71 -26.22 5.62 0.51
N LEU A 72 -25.04 5.91 1.05
CA LEU A 72 -24.82 7.08 1.90
C LEU A 72 -24.80 8.35 1.04
N PRO A 73 -25.70 9.33 1.27
CA PRO A 73 -25.71 10.56 0.50
C PRO A 73 -24.57 11.50 0.93
N LEU A 74 -23.97 12.21 -0.03
CA LEU A 74 -22.79 13.06 0.23
C LEU A 74 -23.06 14.22 1.19
N HIS A 75 -24.30 14.72 1.26
CA HIS A 75 -24.64 15.82 2.16
C HIS A 75 -24.45 15.45 3.65
N GLU A 76 -24.48 14.16 4.01
CA GLU A 76 -24.23 13.70 5.38
C GLU A 76 -22.78 13.94 5.82
N LEU A 77 -21.82 13.87 4.88
CA LEU A 77 -20.40 14.06 5.16
C LEU A 77 -19.98 15.53 5.34
N ILE A 78 -20.89 16.46 5.07
CA ILE A 78 -20.65 17.90 5.18
C ILE A 78 -21.51 18.57 6.26
N THR A 79 -22.32 17.81 7.00
CA THR A 79 -23.10 18.37 8.10
C THR A 79 -22.17 18.88 9.21
N HIS A 80 -22.61 19.93 9.90
CA HIS A 80 -21.88 20.43 11.07
C HIS A 80 -21.70 19.34 12.14
N GLU A 81 -22.68 18.44 12.27
CA GLU A 81 -22.64 17.33 13.21
C GLU A 81 -21.52 16.35 12.86
N PHE A 82 -21.45 15.87 11.62
CA PHE A 82 -20.39 14.99 11.15
C PHE A 82 -19.01 15.62 11.33
N ILE A 83 -18.85 16.88 10.90
CA ILE A 83 -17.57 17.60 10.96
C ILE A 83 -17.10 17.77 12.41
N ASN A 84 -17.97 18.21 13.32
CA ASN A 84 -17.61 18.44 14.72
C ASN A 84 -17.36 17.13 15.48
N THR A 85 -17.97 16.03 15.02
CA THR A 85 -17.86 14.72 15.67
C THR A 85 -16.64 13.94 15.23
N PHE A 86 -16.37 13.88 13.92
CA PHE A 86 -15.31 13.02 13.37
C PHE A 86 -14.12 13.81 12.82
N VAL A 87 -14.36 14.88 12.06
CA VAL A 87 -13.29 15.59 11.32
C VAL A 87 -12.47 16.52 12.23
N LYS A 88 -13.12 17.29 13.11
CA LYS A 88 -12.39 18.21 14.02
C LYS A 88 -11.75 17.50 15.19
N LYS A 89 -12.37 16.40 15.62
CA LYS A 89 -11.85 15.61 16.71
C LYS A 89 -10.84 14.58 16.20
N GLY A 90 -10.81 14.25 14.91
CA GLY A 90 -10.21 13.02 14.39
C GLY A 90 -9.65 13.04 12.97
N SER A 91 -8.90 11.98 12.64
CA SER A 91 -8.59 11.60 11.26
C SER A 91 -9.71 10.71 10.75
N CYS A 92 -10.60 11.25 9.92
CA CYS A 92 -11.66 10.48 9.28
C CYS A 92 -11.26 10.16 7.83
N TYR A 93 -11.46 8.91 7.42
CA TYR A 93 -11.17 8.42 6.08
C TYR A 93 -12.45 7.86 5.48
N ALA A 94 -12.73 8.19 4.22
CA ALA A 94 -13.82 7.58 3.46
C ALA A 94 -13.42 7.42 2.00
N LEU A 95 -13.92 6.38 1.36
CA LEU A 95 -13.72 6.10 -0.05
C LEU A 95 -14.98 5.43 -0.59
N THR A 96 -15.45 5.85 -1.76
CA THR A 96 -16.52 5.13 -2.48
C THR A 96 -16.04 3.72 -2.83
N TYR A 97 -16.95 2.76 -2.74
CA TYR A 97 -16.62 1.36 -2.95
C TYR A 97 -17.23 0.85 -4.25
N ASN A 98 -16.43 0.17 -5.06
CA ASN A 98 -16.84 -0.41 -6.34
C ASN A 98 -17.36 0.65 -7.33
N THR A 99 -16.63 1.77 -7.42
CA THR A 99 -16.82 2.86 -8.38
C THR A 99 -15.51 3.03 -9.13
N ASN A 100 -15.46 2.73 -10.42
CA ASN A 100 -14.25 2.83 -11.21
C ASN A 100 -13.96 4.32 -11.47
N ILE A 101 -12.77 4.79 -11.11
CA ILE A 101 -12.41 6.21 -11.22
C ILE A 101 -12.51 6.78 -12.66
N ASP A 102 -12.31 5.95 -13.68
CA ASP A 102 -12.36 6.37 -15.09
C ASP A 102 -13.77 6.29 -15.69
N GLU A 103 -14.72 5.61 -15.02
CA GLU A 103 -16.07 5.34 -15.54
C GLU A 103 -17.19 5.92 -14.67
N ASP A 104 -16.99 6.02 -13.36
CA ASP A 104 -17.98 6.37 -12.34
C ASP A 104 -17.55 7.60 -11.51
N ASN A 105 -18.54 8.27 -10.92
CA ASN A 105 -18.30 9.26 -9.88
C ASN A 105 -17.68 8.61 -8.63
N THR A 106 -16.53 9.13 -8.21
CA THR A 106 -15.72 8.60 -7.11
C THR A 106 -15.48 9.69 -6.07
N VAL A 107 -15.62 9.37 -4.78
CA VAL A 107 -15.45 10.34 -3.68
C VAL A 107 -14.52 9.79 -2.61
N ALA A 108 -13.62 10.65 -2.12
CA ALA A 108 -12.73 10.34 -1.01
C ALA A 108 -12.74 11.46 0.05
N LEU A 109 -12.74 11.07 1.33
CA LEU A 109 -12.50 11.97 2.46
C LEU A 109 -11.12 11.70 3.02
N LEU A 110 -10.29 12.74 3.03
CA LEU A 110 -8.93 12.70 3.54
C LEU A 110 -8.88 13.06 5.04
N PRO A 111 -7.83 12.62 5.77
CA PRO A 111 -7.70 12.87 7.21
C PRO A 111 -7.52 14.35 7.57
N ASN A 112 -7.28 15.21 6.58
CA ASN A 112 -7.20 16.66 6.74
C ASN A 112 -8.55 17.38 6.61
N GLY A 113 -9.64 16.62 6.46
CA GLY A 113 -10.99 17.13 6.28
C GLY A 113 -11.33 17.55 4.84
N LYS A 114 -10.45 17.31 3.87
CA LYS A 114 -10.76 17.55 2.45
C LYS A 114 -11.62 16.42 1.90
N LEU A 115 -12.77 16.80 1.36
CA LEU A 115 -13.62 15.93 0.55
C LEU A 115 -13.25 16.14 -0.93
N ILE A 116 -12.75 15.10 -1.58
CA ILE A 116 -12.30 15.11 -2.97
C ILE A 116 -13.30 14.31 -3.79
N LEU A 117 -13.82 14.94 -4.84
CA LEU A 117 -14.80 14.35 -5.76
C LEU A 117 -14.16 14.28 -7.15
N SER A 118 -14.06 13.08 -7.69
CA SER A 118 -13.80 12.83 -9.11
C SER A 118 -15.14 12.58 -9.76
N LEU A 119 -15.59 13.54 -10.57
CA LEU A 119 -16.92 13.51 -11.18
C LEU A 119 -16.80 13.35 -12.70
N ASP A 120 -17.75 12.61 -13.27
CA ASP A 120 -17.98 12.64 -14.70
C ASP A 120 -18.45 14.03 -15.16
N LYS A 121 -18.46 14.22 -16.48
CA LYS A 121 -18.79 15.53 -17.07
C LYS A 121 -20.22 15.97 -16.71
N ASP A 122 -21.18 15.08 -16.86
CA ASP A 122 -22.60 15.40 -16.72
C ASP A 122 -22.91 15.77 -15.26
N THR A 123 -22.39 14.98 -14.31
CA THR A 123 -22.53 15.22 -12.87
C THR A 123 -21.80 16.49 -12.43
N TYR A 124 -20.61 16.77 -12.96
CA TYR A 124 -19.89 18.02 -12.67
C TYR A 124 -20.70 19.25 -13.10
N GLU A 125 -21.26 19.23 -14.31
CA GLU A 125 -22.07 20.34 -14.85
C GLU A 125 -23.38 20.52 -14.06
N GLU A 126 -24.03 19.43 -13.65
CA GLU A 126 -25.27 19.46 -12.86
C GLU A 126 -25.07 19.95 -11.43
N THR A 127 -23.97 19.57 -10.77
CA THR A 127 -23.70 19.97 -9.38
C THR A 127 -23.37 21.45 -9.24
N GLY A 128 -22.89 22.09 -10.31
CA GLY A 128 -22.49 23.50 -10.30
C GLY A 128 -21.30 23.81 -9.37
N LEU A 129 -20.55 22.78 -8.96
CA LEU A 129 -19.38 22.94 -8.10
C LEU A 129 -18.22 23.58 -8.88
N GLN A 130 -17.46 24.44 -8.20
CA GLN A 130 -16.21 24.93 -8.76
C GLN A 130 -15.14 23.85 -8.65
N GLY A 131 -14.71 23.32 -9.78
CA GLY A 131 -13.59 22.39 -9.88
C GLY A 131 -12.57 22.83 -10.93
N ARG A 132 -11.61 21.94 -11.16
CA ARG A 132 -10.64 22.05 -12.24
C ARG A 132 -10.70 20.76 -13.06
N PRO A 133 -10.45 20.81 -14.37
CA PRO A 133 -10.07 19.60 -15.10
C PRO A 133 -8.92 18.95 -14.35
N SER A 134 -9.01 17.65 -14.09
CA SER A 134 -7.99 16.87 -13.40
C SER A 134 -6.59 17.23 -13.94
N GLN A 135 -5.76 17.76 -13.02
CA GLN A 135 -4.33 18.12 -13.05
C GLN A 135 -4.07 19.42 -12.24
N TYR A 136 -3.43 19.26 -11.06
CA TYR A 136 -2.61 20.21 -10.26
C TYR A 136 -3.14 20.91 -9.00
N SER A 137 -2.44 20.60 -7.88
CA SER A 137 -1.97 21.48 -6.77
C SER A 137 -2.76 21.50 -5.44
N GLY A 138 -1.98 21.46 -4.33
CA GLY A 138 -2.42 21.20 -2.95
C GLY A 138 -1.95 22.22 -1.87
N ARG A 139 -1.97 21.76 -0.59
CA ARG A 139 -1.53 22.36 0.73
C ARG A 139 -2.58 22.02 1.81
N LYS A 140 -2.39 21.93 3.14
CA LYS A 140 -1.37 21.49 4.12
C LYS A 140 -2.22 21.12 5.37
N VAL A 141 -1.85 20.09 6.16
CA VAL A 141 -2.76 19.38 7.10
C VAL A 141 -2.45 19.68 8.58
N MET A 142 -3.50 19.68 9.43
CA MET A 142 -3.45 19.65 10.90
C MET A 142 -4.21 18.40 11.39
N LYS A 143 -3.65 17.64 12.34
CA LYS A 143 -4.13 16.32 12.84
C LYS A 143 -4.71 16.41 14.26
N PHE A 144 -5.84 15.73 14.53
CA PHE A 144 -6.32 15.28 15.86
C PHE A 144 -7.10 13.95 15.70
N SER A 145 -7.41 13.18 16.77
CA SER A 145 -7.95 11.77 16.76
C SER A 145 -9.34 11.58 17.41
N ALA A 146 -10.32 10.97 16.69
CA ALA A 146 -11.71 10.75 17.16
C ALA A 146 -12.00 9.28 17.47
N GLU A 147 -12.95 9.02 18.38
CA GLU A 147 -13.23 7.70 18.99
C GLU A 147 -14.24 6.83 18.21
N GLU A 148 -13.96 5.51 18.19
CA GLU A 148 -14.62 4.41 17.45
C GLU A 148 -16.13 4.24 17.73
N SER A 149 -16.60 4.50 18.96
CA SER A 149 -17.97 4.22 19.40
C SER A 149 -19.05 5.09 18.75
N THR A 150 -18.66 6.23 18.18
CA THR A 150 -19.61 7.23 17.66
C THR A 150 -20.10 6.92 16.24
N MET A 151 -19.32 6.17 15.45
CA MET A 151 -19.57 5.95 14.02
C MET A 151 -20.76 5.01 13.75
N ARG A 152 -20.89 3.94 14.54
CA ARG A 152 -22.04 3.02 14.46
C ARG A 152 -23.37 3.70 14.79
N SER A 153 -23.38 4.56 15.80
CA SER A 153 -24.60 5.28 16.19
C SER A 153 -25.00 6.28 15.12
N TYR A 154 -24.04 7.05 14.59
CA TYR A 154 -24.28 8.11 13.62
C TYR A 154 -24.90 7.59 12.31
N PHE A 155 -24.40 6.47 11.77
CA PHE A 155 -24.90 5.88 10.52
C PHE A 155 -25.87 4.70 10.72
N SER A 156 -26.48 4.57 11.90
CA SER A 156 -27.39 3.46 12.22
C SER A 156 -28.61 3.40 11.28
N SER A 157 -29.15 4.56 10.89
CA SER A 157 -30.25 4.70 9.94
C SER A 157 -29.90 4.24 8.52
N TYR A 158 -28.61 4.16 8.18
CA TYR A 158 -28.09 3.78 6.87
C TYR A 158 -27.61 2.32 6.81
N GLY A 159 -27.88 1.51 7.83
CA GLY A 159 -27.52 0.09 7.84
C GLY A 159 -26.01 -0.16 7.82
N ILE A 160 -25.25 0.63 8.59
CA ILE A 160 -23.79 0.50 8.74
C ILE A 160 -23.39 -0.92 9.12
N GLN A 161 -22.38 -1.45 8.41
CA GLN A 161 -21.79 -2.76 8.65
C GLN A 161 -20.36 -2.59 9.14
N GLU A 162 -20.04 -3.14 10.31
CA GLU A 162 -18.64 -3.28 10.72
C GLU A 162 -18.02 -4.50 10.07
N ARG A 163 -16.80 -4.35 9.56
CA ARG A 163 -16.02 -5.41 8.93
C ARG A 163 -14.62 -5.44 9.52
N GLN A 164 -14.08 -6.65 9.59
CA GLN A 164 -12.69 -6.86 9.96
C GLN A 164 -11.83 -7.10 8.71
N PRO A 165 -10.58 -6.62 8.68
CA PRO A 165 -9.63 -7.01 7.66
C PRO A 165 -9.47 -8.53 7.62
N ARG A 166 -9.41 -9.07 6.40
CA ARG A 166 -9.08 -10.48 6.19
C ARG A 166 -7.58 -10.65 6.43
N VAL A 167 -7.23 -11.51 7.37
CA VAL A 167 -5.84 -11.86 7.66
C VAL A 167 -5.55 -13.27 7.13
N SER A 168 -4.49 -13.41 6.34
CA SER A 168 -3.93 -14.68 5.88
C SER A 168 -2.52 -14.83 6.42
N LEU A 169 -2.31 -15.87 7.21
CA LEU A 169 -1.01 -16.24 7.77
C LEU A 169 -0.60 -17.57 7.18
N SER A 170 0.62 -17.66 6.65
CA SER A 170 1.16 -18.89 6.09
C SER A 170 2.66 -19.00 6.36
N THR A 171 3.20 -20.21 6.22
CA THR A 171 4.63 -20.48 6.33
C THR A 171 5.05 -21.29 5.12
N ALA A 172 5.99 -20.76 4.34
CA ALA A 172 6.61 -21.48 3.25
C ALA A 172 7.83 -22.24 3.79
N SER A 173 7.97 -23.51 3.42
CA SER A 173 9.16 -24.32 3.70
C SER A 173 10.10 -24.33 2.52
N GLU A 174 11.41 -24.38 2.78
CA GLU A 174 12.46 -24.45 1.74
C GLU A 174 12.33 -23.34 0.69
N LEU A 175 12.03 -22.10 1.13
CA LEU A 175 11.86 -20.97 0.23
C LEU A 175 13.23 -20.48 -0.24
N GLN A 176 13.41 -20.35 -1.55
CA GLN A 176 14.64 -19.80 -2.12
C GLN A 176 14.57 -18.26 -2.08
N CYS A 177 15.39 -17.64 -1.23
CA CYS A 177 15.43 -16.19 -1.01
C CYS A 177 16.63 -15.54 -1.70
N PRO A 178 16.46 -14.42 -2.42
CA PRO A 178 17.57 -13.64 -2.98
C PRO A 178 18.55 -13.14 -1.90
N VAL A 179 19.84 -13.19 -2.21
CA VAL A 179 20.89 -12.62 -1.35
C VAL A 179 20.98 -11.13 -1.61
N LEU A 180 20.85 -10.33 -0.56
CA LEU A 180 20.84 -8.87 -0.65
C LEU A 180 22.01 -8.26 0.14
N ARG A 181 22.46 -7.08 -0.28
CA ARG A 181 23.41 -6.25 0.47
C ARG A 181 22.83 -4.85 0.58
N SER A 182 22.59 -4.37 1.81
CA SER A 182 21.93 -3.08 2.05
C SER A 182 22.57 -1.90 1.29
N GLY A 183 23.90 -1.93 1.07
CA GLY A 183 24.65 -0.93 0.30
C GLY A 183 24.49 -0.96 -1.22
N GLU A 184 24.01 -2.05 -1.80
CA GLU A 184 24.05 -2.31 -3.25
C GLU A 184 22.64 -2.38 -3.85
N LEU A 185 21.98 -1.23 -4.00
CA LEU A 185 20.61 -1.16 -4.50
C LEU A 185 20.45 -1.74 -5.93
N GLY A 186 21.46 -1.52 -6.77
CA GLY A 186 21.53 -2.07 -8.13
C GLY A 186 21.99 -3.52 -8.22
N GLY A 187 22.26 -4.16 -7.08
CA GLY A 187 22.88 -5.48 -7.01
C GLY A 187 24.39 -5.43 -7.24
N ALA A 188 25.04 -6.57 -7.00
CA ALA A 188 26.46 -6.77 -7.23
C ALA A 188 26.64 -8.10 -7.98
N PRO A 189 27.21 -8.11 -9.20
CA PRO A 189 27.31 -9.31 -10.03
C PRO A 189 27.91 -10.50 -9.26
N GLY A 190 27.17 -11.61 -9.19
CA GLY A 190 27.57 -12.83 -8.49
C GLY A 190 27.59 -12.76 -6.96
N ALA A 191 27.24 -11.62 -6.36
CA ALA A 191 27.37 -11.38 -4.93
C ALA A 191 26.09 -10.89 -4.23
N ALA A 192 25.21 -10.17 -4.94
CA ALA A 192 23.92 -9.69 -4.41
C ALA A 192 22.94 -9.39 -5.55
N CYS A 193 21.66 -9.66 -5.33
CA CYS A 193 20.57 -9.29 -6.22
C CYS A 193 20.21 -7.81 -6.07
N SER A 194 19.62 -7.24 -7.13
CA SER A 194 19.14 -5.87 -7.16
C SER A 194 17.76 -5.71 -6.50
N ALA A 195 17.42 -4.47 -6.17
CA ALA A 195 16.11 -4.15 -5.61
C ALA A 195 14.95 -4.53 -6.58
N PRO A 196 14.98 -4.18 -7.88
CA PRO A 196 13.90 -4.58 -8.80
C PRO A 196 13.69 -6.10 -8.89
N GLU A 197 14.77 -6.89 -8.95
CA GLU A 197 14.67 -8.36 -8.96
C GLU A 197 13.98 -8.91 -7.70
N LEU A 198 14.26 -8.32 -6.54
CA LEU A 198 13.57 -8.69 -5.30
C LEU A 198 12.08 -8.36 -5.35
N LEU A 199 11.69 -7.20 -5.90
CA LEU A 199 10.29 -6.79 -5.97
C LEU A 199 9.48 -7.74 -6.86
N ASP A 200 10.02 -8.09 -8.03
CA ASP A 200 9.40 -9.06 -8.94
C ASP A 200 9.27 -10.43 -8.27
N TRP A 201 10.32 -10.89 -7.58
CA TRP A 201 10.30 -12.15 -6.83
C TRP A 201 9.26 -12.14 -5.70
N LEU A 202 9.14 -11.03 -4.97
CA LEU A 202 8.19 -10.89 -3.88
C LEU A 202 6.73 -10.99 -4.37
N GLY A 203 6.44 -10.39 -5.53
CA GLY A 203 5.14 -10.53 -6.19
C GLY A 203 4.80 -11.97 -6.52
N ALA A 204 5.77 -12.74 -7.03
CA ALA A 204 5.59 -14.15 -7.34
C ALA A 204 5.36 -15.00 -6.08
N VAL A 205 6.11 -14.73 -5.00
CA VAL A 205 5.98 -15.41 -3.71
C VAL A 205 4.59 -15.18 -3.09
N PHE A 206 4.12 -13.93 -3.02
CA PHE A 206 2.78 -13.63 -2.49
C PHE A 206 1.62 -14.07 -3.39
N SER A 207 1.92 -14.44 -4.63
CA SER A 207 0.97 -15.05 -5.58
C SER A 207 0.98 -16.58 -5.53
N ASN A 208 1.80 -17.19 -4.66
CA ASN A 208 2.04 -18.63 -4.62
C ASN A 208 2.48 -19.21 -5.98
N ALA A 209 3.24 -18.44 -6.76
CA ALA A 209 3.75 -18.89 -8.05
C ALA A 209 4.83 -19.96 -7.87
N GLN A 210 4.84 -20.97 -8.74
CA GLN A 210 5.90 -21.97 -8.79
C GLN A 210 7.13 -21.40 -9.50
N LEU A 211 8.24 -21.29 -8.77
CA LEU A 211 9.51 -20.72 -9.25
C LEU A 211 10.49 -21.79 -9.77
N THR A 212 9.97 -22.96 -10.15
CA THR A 212 10.76 -24.09 -10.61
C THR A 212 10.75 -24.17 -12.13
N ASN A 213 11.94 -24.29 -12.71
CA ASN A 213 12.12 -24.51 -14.14
C ASN A 213 12.06 -26.02 -14.46
N GLU A 214 10.99 -26.68 -14.02
CA GLU A 214 10.79 -28.10 -14.32
C GLU A 214 10.17 -28.26 -15.71
N PRO A 215 10.84 -28.98 -16.64
CA PRO A 215 10.31 -29.22 -17.97
C PRO A 215 9.27 -30.35 -17.91
N ASN A 216 8.05 -29.99 -17.50
CA ASN A 216 6.89 -30.88 -17.60
C ASN A 216 6.16 -30.61 -18.95
N ASN A 217 4.85 -30.29 -18.90
CA ASN A 217 4.03 -29.98 -20.08
C ASN A 217 3.95 -28.47 -20.40
N PHE A 218 4.42 -27.62 -19.48
CA PHE A 218 4.59 -26.20 -19.65
C PHE A 218 5.89 -25.80 -18.92
N ILE A 219 6.60 -24.80 -19.44
CA ILE A 219 7.85 -24.32 -18.86
C ILE A 219 7.54 -23.03 -18.10
N SER A 220 7.71 -23.03 -16.78
CA SER A 220 7.79 -21.79 -16.01
C SER A 220 9.21 -21.24 -16.19
N THR A 221 9.34 -20.16 -16.97
CA THR A 221 10.65 -19.54 -17.22
C THR A 221 11.10 -18.63 -16.07
N TYR A 222 10.19 -18.29 -15.16
CA TYR A 222 10.51 -17.42 -14.03
C TYR A 222 11.16 -18.22 -12.90
N CYS A 223 12.35 -17.79 -12.49
CA CYS A 223 13.17 -18.45 -11.48
C CYS A 223 13.52 -17.47 -10.36
N CYS A 224 13.90 -17.99 -9.19
CA CYS A 224 14.44 -17.14 -8.13
C CYS A 224 15.73 -16.41 -8.58
N PRO A 225 15.84 -15.08 -8.38
CA PRO A 225 17.04 -14.30 -8.70
C PRO A 225 18.30 -14.87 -8.04
N GLN A 226 19.45 -14.81 -8.73
CA GLN A 226 20.72 -15.32 -8.23
C GLN A 226 21.71 -14.18 -7.91
N PRO A 227 22.52 -14.30 -6.84
CA PRO A 227 22.63 -15.44 -5.94
C PRO A 227 21.47 -15.55 -4.94
N SER A 228 21.10 -16.79 -4.58
CA SER A 228 20.01 -17.08 -3.63
C SER A 228 20.44 -18.07 -2.55
N THR A 229 19.72 -18.07 -1.43
CA THR A 229 19.88 -19.00 -0.31
C THR A 229 18.54 -19.64 0.00
N VAL A 230 18.52 -20.96 0.21
CA VAL A 230 17.32 -21.67 0.66
C VAL A 230 17.15 -21.41 2.16
N VAL A 231 15.99 -20.88 2.54
CA VAL A 231 15.60 -20.72 3.94
C VAL A 231 14.63 -21.82 4.34
N ALA A 232 14.84 -22.42 5.52
CA ALA A 232 14.06 -23.57 5.95
C ALA A 232 12.58 -23.21 6.15
N LYS A 233 12.32 -22.02 6.70
CA LYS A 233 10.97 -21.48 6.94
C LYS A 233 10.92 -19.99 6.64
N ALA A 234 9.94 -19.56 5.86
CA ALA A 234 9.61 -18.15 5.68
C ALA A 234 8.18 -17.89 6.12
N TYR A 235 7.97 -16.88 6.95
CA TYR A 235 6.66 -16.48 7.41
C TYR A 235 6.07 -15.44 6.45
N LEU A 236 4.84 -15.67 5.99
CA LEU A 236 4.12 -14.75 5.12
C LEU A 236 2.81 -14.32 5.79
N CYS A 237 2.58 -13.01 5.81
CA CYS A 237 1.32 -12.43 6.25
C CYS A 237 0.75 -11.53 5.15
N ALA A 238 -0.56 -11.62 4.93
CA ALA A 238 -1.31 -10.69 4.10
C ALA A 238 -2.57 -10.24 4.84
N ILE A 239 -2.74 -8.93 4.97
CA ILE A 239 -3.90 -8.25 5.54
C ILE A 239 -4.62 -7.57 4.39
N THR A 240 -5.92 -7.80 4.24
CA THR A 240 -6.73 -7.25 3.14
C THR A 240 -8.00 -6.62 3.69
N GLY A 241 -8.22 -5.34 3.41
CA GLY A 241 -9.35 -4.57 3.92
C GLY A 241 -9.19 -3.08 3.64
N PHE A 242 -9.77 -2.23 4.48
CA PHE A 242 -9.50 -0.79 4.46
C PHE A 242 -8.59 -0.46 5.64
N ILE A 243 -7.29 -0.29 5.37
CA ILE A 243 -6.25 -0.21 6.40
C ILE A 243 -5.77 1.23 6.53
N VAL A 244 -5.83 1.77 7.74
CA VAL A 244 -5.39 3.14 8.01
C VAL A 244 -3.85 3.23 8.09
N PRO A 245 -3.23 4.30 7.56
CA PRO A 245 -1.77 4.42 7.51
C PRO A 245 -1.12 4.43 8.90
N GLU A 246 -1.82 4.88 9.94
CA GLU A 246 -1.32 4.86 11.33
C GLU A 246 -1.04 3.43 11.81
N LYS A 247 -1.87 2.45 11.43
CA LYS A 247 -1.65 1.04 11.78
C LYS A 247 -0.48 0.45 11.00
N ILE A 248 -0.29 0.88 9.75
CA ILE A 248 0.87 0.48 8.94
C ILE A 248 2.17 1.07 9.50
N HIS A 249 2.14 2.30 9.98
CA HIS A 249 3.28 2.91 10.64
C HIS A 249 3.70 2.11 11.89
N LEU A 250 2.75 1.70 12.73
CA LEU A 250 3.02 0.83 13.88
C LEU A 250 3.60 -0.52 13.44
N LEU A 251 3.08 -1.13 12.37
CA LEU A 251 3.62 -2.38 11.82
C LEU A 251 5.07 -2.19 11.33
N LEU A 252 5.35 -1.08 10.65
CA LEU A 252 6.70 -0.74 10.20
C LEU A 252 7.65 -0.57 11.38
N GLU A 253 7.26 0.15 12.44
CA GLU A 253 8.08 0.30 13.64
C GLU A 253 8.38 -1.05 14.31
N GLN A 254 7.39 -1.92 14.42
CA GLN A 254 7.57 -3.27 14.98
C GLN A 254 8.49 -4.14 14.13
N LEU A 255 8.41 -4.03 12.80
CA LEU A 255 9.33 -4.72 11.89
C LEU A 255 10.75 -4.14 11.95
N CYS A 256 10.92 -2.85 12.27
CA CYS A 256 12.24 -2.28 12.52
C CYS A 256 12.84 -2.83 13.82
N ARG A 257 12.05 -2.87 14.90
CA ARG A 257 12.45 -3.43 16.20
C ARG A 257 12.65 -4.94 16.20
N TYR A 258 12.19 -5.63 15.14
CA TYR A 258 12.43 -7.06 14.98
C TYR A 258 13.92 -7.42 15.07
N PHE A 259 14.81 -6.51 14.65
CA PHE A 259 16.26 -6.70 14.69
C PHE A 259 16.95 -6.19 15.97
N ASP A 260 16.20 -5.74 16.99
CA ASP A 260 16.79 -5.33 18.28
C ASP A 260 17.48 -6.51 18.97
N GLU A 261 17.00 -7.73 18.72
CA GLU A 261 17.63 -8.98 19.12
C GLU A 261 18.27 -9.66 17.91
N PRO A 262 19.42 -10.36 18.06
CA PRO A 262 20.02 -11.11 16.97
C PRO A 262 19.05 -12.11 16.33
N LYS A 263 18.82 -11.98 15.02
CA LYS A 263 17.94 -12.86 14.22
C LYS A 263 18.73 -13.60 13.16
N LEU A 264 18.19 -14.74 12.73
CA LEU A 264 18.68 -15.50 11.58
C LEU A 264 18.30 -14.84 10.25
N ALA A 265 17.17 -14.12 10.22
CA ALA A 265 16.72 -13.39 9.05
C ALA A 265 17.73 -12.29 8.67
N PRO A 266 18.20 -12.23 7.42
CA PRO A 266 19.11 -11.16 6.98
C PRO A 266 18.36 -9.84 6.69
N TRP A 267 17.07 -9.92 6.37
CA TRP A 267 16.20 -8.80 6.04
C TRP A 267 14.73 -9.22 6.25
N VAL A 268 13.82 -8.26 6.36
CA VAL A 268 12.36 -8.48 6.32
C VAL A 268 11.72 -7.53 5.32
N THR A 269 10.51 -7.85 4.83
CA THR A 269 9.80 -6.99 3.86
C THR A 269 8.47 -6.50 4.43
N LEU A 270 8.05 -5.30 4.01
CA LEU A 270 6.71 -4.77 4.21
C LEU A 270 6.24 -4.11 2.91
N SER A 271 5.33 -4.78 2.21
CA SER A 271 4.71 -4.29 0.98
C SER A 271 3.29 -3.81 1.26
N VAL A 272 2.95 -2.64 0.71
CA VAL A 272 1.63 -2.03 0.86
C VAL A 272 1.12 -1.66 -0.52
N GLN A 273 -0.08 -2.11 -0.83
CA GLN A 273 -0.80 -1.87 -2.07
C GLN A 273 -2.05 -1.04 -1.76
N GLY A 274 -2.21 0.06 -2.47
CA GLY A 274 -3.38 0.94 -2.43
C GLY A 274 -4.59 0.38 -3.17
N PHE A 275 -5.64 1.20 -3.26
CA PHE A 275 -6.80 0.91 -4.09
C PHE A 275 -6.56 1.40 -5.52
N ALA A 276 -6.90 0.58 -6.51
CA ALA A 276 -6.86 0.97 -7.92
C ALA A 276 -7.83 2.12 -8.26
N ASP A 277 -8.96 2.19 -7.54
CA ASP A 277 -10.04 3.14 -7.77
C ASP A 277 -9.97 4.37 -6.84
N SER A 278 -8.81 4.64 -6.23
CA SER A 278 -8.68 5.81 -5.37
C SER A 278 -8.56 7.07 -6.20
N PRO A 279 -9.33 8.15 -5.95
CA PRO A 279 -9.16 9.42 -6.67
C PRO A 279 -7.87 10.15 -6.32
N VAL A 280 -7.17 9.68 -5.28
CA VAL A 280 -6.04 10.37 -4.66
C VAL A 280 -4.95 9.37 -4.33
N SER A 281 -3.77 9.61 -4.87
CA SER A 281 -2.52 8.95 -4.55
C SER A 281 -1.72 9.73 -3.50
N TRP A 282 -0.40 9.50 -3.41
CA TRP A 282 0.47 10.17 -2.43
C TRP A 282 0.33 11.69 -2.44
N ARG A 283 0.35 12.29 -1.25
CA ARG A 283 0.39 13.76 -1.06
C ARG A 283 -0.72 14.53 -1.80
N GLU A 284 -1.89 13.92 -1.94
CA GLU A 284 -3.03 14.52 -2.66
C GLU A 284 -2.84 14.58 -4.19
N ASN A 285 -1.90 13.83 -4.73
CA ASN A 285 -1.76 13.69 -6.18
C ASN A 285 -3.00 12.97 -6.73
N GLU A 286 -3.46 13.38 -7.91
CA GLU A 286 -4.53 12.67 -8.58
C GLU A 286 -4.01 11.30 -9.05
N HIS A 287 -4.89 10.33 -9.07
CA HIS A 287 -4.61 8.98 -9.54
C HIS A 287 -5.44 8.74 -10.79
N GLY A 288 -4.90 8.08 -11.82
CA GLY A 288 -5.65 7.70 -13.01
C GLY A 288 -5.62 6.20 -13.26
N PHE A 289 -6.71 5.61 -13.78
CA PHE A 289 -6.82 4.15 -13.97
C PHE A 289 -6.80 3.70 -15.45
N ARG A 290 -6.08 4.38 -16.34
CA ARG A 290 -6.20 4.09 -17.79
C ARG A 290 -5.92 2.63 -18.21
N LYS A 291 -4.85 2.02 -17.68
CA LYS A 291 -4.40 0.63 -18.02
C LYS A 291 -3.85 -0.11 -16.80
N GLY A 292 -4.23 0.33 -15.61
CA GLY A 292 -3.59 -0.03 -14.34
C GLY A 292 -2.97 1.19 -13.69
N GLY A 293 -3.36 1.43 -12.44
CA GLY A 293 -2.95 2.60 -11.67
C GLY A 293 -2.58 2.28 -10.24
N GLU A 294 -2.48 1.00 -9.84
CA GLU A 294 -2.25 0.64 -8.45
C GLU A 294 -0.95 1.23 -7.90
N HIS A 295 -1.05 1.84 -6.73
CA HIS A 295 0.04 2.46 -6.00
C HIS A 295 0.61 1.40 -5.06
N LEU A 296 1.88 1.11 -5.20
CA LEU A 296 2.55 0.14 -4.34
C LEU A 296 3.83 0.73 -3.80
N TYR A 297 4.05 0.56 -2.51
CA TYR A 297 5.36 0.77 -1.91
C TYR A 297 5.81 -0.45 -1.13
N ASN A 298 7.11 -0.70 -1.15
CA ASN A 298 7.74 -1.80 -0.46
C ASN A 298 8.93 -1.29 0.36
N PHE A 299 8.99 -1.72 1.62
CA PHE A 299 10.16 -1.57 2.47
C PHE A 299 10.90 -2.90 2.55
N VAL A 300 12.19 -2.89 2.27
CA VAL A 300 13.13 -3.98 2.60
C VAL A 300 13.96 -3.51 3.77
N ILE A 301 13.78 -4.11 4.93
CA ILE A 301 14.34 -3.66 6.21
C ILE A 301 15.50 -4.57 6.56
N PHE A 302 16.69 -3.99 6.76
CA PHE A 302 17.90 -4.72 7.10
C PHE A 302 18.21 -4.61 8.60
N ASN A 303 19.04 -5.53 9.10
CA ASN A 303 19.44 -5.59 10.52
C ASN A 303 20.30 -4.40 10.99
N ASN A 304 20.85 -3.61 10.07
CA ASN A 304 21.68 -2.43 10.35
C ASN A 304 20.87 -1.12 10.31
N GLN A 305 19.54 -1.19 10.44
CA GLN A 305 18.59 -0.08 10.30
C GLN A 305 18.56 0.59 8.91
N ASP A 306 19.27 0.06 7.93
CA ASP A 306 19.07 0.48 6.55
C ASP A 306 17.73 -0.06 6.04
N TYR A 307 17.12 0.68 5.11
CA TYR A 307 16.03 0.17 4.33
C TYR A 307 16.17 0.51 2.85
N TRP A 308 15.63 -0.36 2.01
CA TRP A 308 15.26 0.01 0.65
C TRP A 308 13.79 0.38 0.61
N LEU A 309 13.48 1.44 -0.10
CA LEU A 309 12.13 1.89 -0.42
C LEU A 309 11.93 1.73 -1.91
N GLN A 310 10.95 0.94 -2.30
CA GLN A 310 10.58 0.73 -3.70
C GLN A 310 9.17 1.23 -3.90
N MET A 311 8.97 2.13 -4.84
CA MET A 311 7.65 2.71 -5.16
C MET A 311 7.33 2.42 -6.61
N ALA A 312 6.27 1.66 -6.84
CA ALA A 312 5.70 1.43 -8.16
C ALA A 312 4.50 2.35 -8.35
N VAL A 313 4.54 3.12 -9.43
CA VAL A 313 3.58 4.18 -9.72
C VAL A 313 2.96 3.96 -11.10
N GLY A 314 1.65 4.20 -11.18
CA GLY A 314 0.86 4.09 -12.39
C GLY A 314 1.34 5.03 -13.51
N ALA A 315 0.91 4.75 -14.74
CA ALA A 315 1.40 5.41 -15.95
C ALA A 315 1.29 6.95 -15.99
N ASN A 316 0.37 7.52 -15.21
CA ASN A 316 0.06 8.94 -15.19
C ASN A 316 0.21 9.58 -13.81
N ASP A 317 0.71 8.83 -12.82
CA ASP A 317 0.76 9.31 -11.45
C ASP A 317 2.16 9.81 -11.11
N ASP A 318 2.23 10.79 -10.21
CA ASP A 318 3.49 11.38 -9.76
C ASP A 318 4.06 10.61 -8.56
N CYS A 319 5.32 10.19 -8.66
CA CYS A 319 6.03 9.59 -7.53
C CYS A 319 6.48 10.70 -6.56
N PRO A 320 6.14 10.63 -5.27
CA PRO A 320 6.71 11.55 -4.30
C PRO A 320 8.23 11.31 -4.20
N PRO A 321 9.03 12.36 -3.99
CA PRO A 321 10.42 12.20 -3.63
C PRO A 321 10.50 11.61 -2.24
#